data_AF-A0A3N1H894-F1
#
_entry.id   AF-A0A3N1H894-F1
#
_cell.length_a   1.000
_cell.length_b   1.000
_cell.length_c   1.000
_cell.angle_alpha   90.00
_cell.angle_beta   90.00
_cell.angle_gamma   90.00
#
_symmetry.space_group_name_H-M   'P 1'
#
loop_
_entity.id
_entity.type
_entity.pdbx_description
1 polymer ?
#
loop_
_entity_poly.entity_id
_entity_poly.type
_entity_poly.pdbx_seq_one_letter_code
_entity_poly.pdbx_strand_id
1 'polypeptide(L)'
;MNPAEELWSAVRSATTLRHAHDALAKVRPSLEAAQVQWLDFHQRSAETYRRVAESDRGRRKESLFLAELHKEKAEKVAHGLASGTTVRAGSRRVAVLPGRPHEIRLRDDMFAKAMRLAGFQSDYAVAKAMGLHRSTVKRARAGELRPGARFISGALTALAPFDFEDLFEVETQE
;
A
#
# COMPACT_ATOMS: atom_id res chain seq x y z
N MET A 1 -29.69 -8.22 -1.18
CA MET A 1 -28.42 -8.20 -1.92
C MET A 1 -27.28 -8.28 -0.91
N ASN A 2 -26.23 -9.06 -1.14
CA ASN A 2 -25.10 -9.15 -0.21
C ASN A 2 -24.35 -7.80 -0.19
N PRO A 3 -24.22 -7.10 0.95
CA PRO A 3 -23.56 -5.79 1.02
C PRO A 3 -22.14 -5.81 0.44
N ALA A 4 -21.41 -6.92 0.60
CA ALA A 4 -20.07 -7.06 0.04
C ALA A 4 -20.09 -7.10 -1.51
N GLU A 5 -21.07 -7.76 -2.11
CA GLU A 5 -21.20 -7.82 -3.58
C GLU A 5 -21.63 -6.49 -4.18
N GLU A 6 -22.40 -5.69 -3.45
CA GLU A 6 -22.78 -4.35 -3.87
C GLU A 6 -21.56 -3.41 -3.90
N LEU A 7 -20.69 -3.50 -2.89
CA LEU A 7 -19.43 -2.76 -2.88
C LEU A 7 -18.48 -3.22 -4.00
N TRP A 8 -18.36 -4.52 -4.26
CA TRP A 8 -17.59 -5.02 -5.40
C TRP A 8 -18.20 -4.63 -6.75
N SER A 9 -19.52 -4.47 -6.83
CA SER A 9 -20.18 -3.91 -8.01
C SER A 9 -19.74 -2.47 -8.27
N ALA A 10 -19.64 -1.64 -7.22
CA ALA A 10 -19.11 -0.29 -7.33
C ALA A 10 -17.65 -0.28 -7.83
N VAL A 11 -16.80 -1.15 -7.30
CA VAL A 11 -15.41 -1.34 -7.78
C VAL A 11 -15.38 -1.76 -9.25
N ARG A 12 -16.28 -2.66 -9.68
CA ARG A 12 -16.38 -3.08 -11.08
C ARG A 12 -16.91 -1.99 -12.02
N SER A 13 -17.66 -1.02 -11.50
CA SER A 13 -18.13 0.13 -12.28
C SER A 13 -17.09 1.24 -12.43
N ALA A 14 -15.96 1.18 -11.70
CA ALA A 14 -14.94 2.21 -11.76
C ALA A 14 -14.27 2.26 -13.14
N THR A 15 -14.29 3.45 -13.75
CA THR A 15 -13.67 3.77 -15.05
C THR A 15 -12.52 4.78 -14.94
N THR A 16 -12.31 5.39 -13.77
CA THR A 16 -11.21 6.32 -13.50
C THR A 16 -10.35 5.80 -12.35
N LEU A 17 -9.07 6.17 -12.35
CA LEU A 17 -8.14 5.75 -11.28
C LEU A 17 -8.62 6.23 -9.90
N ARG A 18 -9.10 7.47 -9.82
CA ARG A 18 -9.64 8.03 -8.58
C ARG A 18 -10.83 7.23 -8.05
N HIS A 19 -11.82 6.94 -8.90
CA HIS A 19 -12.99 6.17 -8.49
C HIS A 19 -12.60 4.75 -8.05
N ALA A 20 -11.63 4.12 -8.73
CA ALA A 20 -11.12 2.81 -8.33
C ALA A 20 -10.49 2.86 -6.93
N HIS A 21 -9.68 3.87 -6.62
CA HIS A 21 -9.12 4.06 -5.27
C HIS A 21 -10.21 4.22 -4.21
N ASP A 22 -11.17 5.11 -4.46
CA ASP A 22 -12.25 5.40 -3.50
C ASP A 22 -13.14 4.18 -3.24
N ALA A 23 -13.39 3.36 -4.28
CA ALA A 23 -14.17 2.13 -4.15
C ALA A 23 -13.38 1.01 -3.46
N LEU A 24 -12.11 0.81 -3.82
CA LEU A 24 -11.25 -0.23 -3.23
C LEU A 24 -10.97 0.02 -1.75
N ALA A 25 -10.88 1.28 -1.32
CA ALA A 25 -10.74 1.63 0.10
C ALA A 25 -11.91 1.10 0.96
N LYS A 26 -13.13 0.99 0.39
CA LYS A 26 -14.33 0.53 1.11
C LYS A 26 -14.44 -0.99 1.23
N VAL A 27 -13.78 -1.74 0.33
CA VAL A 27 -13.78 -3.21 0.33
C VAL A 27 -12.49 -3.81 0.88
N ARG A 28 -11.55 -2.97 1.34
CA ARG A 28 -10.29 -3.43 1.90
C ARG A 28 -10.56 -4.34 3.11
N PRO A 29 -10.00 -5.56 3.15
CA PRO A 29 -10.14 -6.45 4.30
C PRO A 29 -9.57 -5.82 5.57
N SER A 30 -10.11 -6.22 6.73
CA SER A 30 -9.52 -5.87 8.02
C SER A 30 -8.13 -6.49 8.17
N LEU A 31 -7.28 -5.91 9.03
CA LEU A 31 -5.96 -6.47 9.33
C LEU A 31 -6.03 -7.91 9.84
N GLU A 32 -7.07 -8.25 10.60
CA GLU A 32 -7.32 -9.60 11.15
C GLU A 32 -8.03 -10.55 10.16
N ALA A 33 -8.29 -10.10 8.92
CA ALA A 33 -8.98 -10.93 7.92
C ALA A 33 -8.12 -12.14 7.52
N ALA A 34 -8.78 -13.23 7.12
CA ALA A 34 -8.07 -14.43 6.67
C ALA A 34 -7.22 -14.13 5.43
N GLN A 35 -6.08 -14.80 5.30
CA GLN A 35 -5.17 -14.64 4.14
C GLN A 35 -5.89 -14.87 2.80
N VAL A 36 -6.88 -15.77 2.76
CA VAL A 36 -7.70 -16.01 1.55
C VAL A 36 -8.52 -14.78 1.13
N GLN A 37 -8.97 -13.96 2.08
CA GLN A 37 -9.71 -12.72 1.79
C GLN A 37 -8.77 -11.64 1.25
N TRP A 38 -7.54 -11.57 1.77
CA TRP A 38 -6.50 -10.70 1.23
C TRP A 38 -6.08 -11.12 -0.18
N LEU A 39 -5.96 -12.43 -0.44
CA LEU A 39 -5.69 -12.96 -1.79
C LEU A 39 -6.78 -12.53 -2.78
N ASP A 40 -8.05 -12.77 -2.46
CA ASP A 40 -9.19 -12.38 -3.30
C ASP A 40 -9.21 -10.86 -3.54
N PHE A 41 -9.00 -10.06 -2.49
CA PHE A 41 -8.90 -8.60 -2.61
C PHE A 41 -7.80 -8.15 -3.58
N HIS A 42 -6.59 -8.69 -3.45
CA HIS A 42 -5.46 -8.31 -4.32
C HIS A 42 -5.69 -8.74 -5.77
N GLN A 43 -6.25 -9.94 -6.00
CA GLN A 43 -6.58 -10.42 -7.35
C GLN A 43 -7.63 -9.51 -8.03
N ARG A 44 -8.75 -9.23 -7.34
CA ARG A 44 -9.81 -8.36 -7.88
C ARG A 44 -9.36 -6.91 -8.07
N SER A 45 -8.48 -6.41 -7.19
CA SER A 45 -7.87 -5.09 -7.33
C SER A 45 -6.98 -5.03 -8.57
N ALA A 46 -6.15 -6.04 -8.80
CA ALA A 46 -5.28 -6.11 -9.97
C ALA A 46 -6.07 -6.09 -11.28
N GLU A 47 -7.16 -6.86 -11.34
CA GLU A 47 -8.08 -6.85 -12.49
C GLU A 47 -8.74 -5.48 -12.68
N THR A 48 -9.21 -4.87 -11.60
CA THR A 48 -9.86 -3.56 -11.63
C THR A 48 -8.93 -2.49 -12.21
N TYR A 49 -7.69 -2.40 -11.71
CA TYR A 49 -6.74 -1.43 -12.24
C TYR A 49 -6.34 -1.70 -13.69
N ARG A 50 -6.27 -2.98 -14.11
CA ARG A 50 -6.03 -3.33 -15.52
C ARG A 50 -7.16 -2.81 -16.42
N ARG A 51 -8.42 -3.01 -16.03
CA ARG A 51 -9.59 -2.47 -16.76
C ARG A 51 -9.60 -0.95 -16.78
N VAL A 52 -9.31 -0.31 -15.65
CA VAL A 52 -9.25 1.16 -15.57
C VAL A 52 -8.15 1.72 -16.49
N ALA A 53 -7.02 1.02 -16.65
CA ALA A 53 -5.97 1.44 -17.58
C ALA A 53 -6.40 1.49 -19.06
N GLU A 54 -7.47 0.77 -19.41
CA GLU A 54 -8.08 0.82 -20.74
C GLU A 54 -9.05 2.00 -20.89
N SER A 55 -9.76 2.34 -19.81
CA SER A 55 -10.77 3.39 -19.77
C SER A 55 -10.18 4.79 -19.53
N ASP A 56 -9.29 4.92 -18.55
CA ASP A 56 -8.62 6.17 -18.14
C ASP A 56 -7.24 6.28 -18.80
N ARG A 57 -7.23 6.65 -20.09
CA ARG A 57 -5.99 6.73 -20.89
C ARG A 57 -4.96 7.69 -20.28
N GLY A 58 -5.41 8.75 -19.62
CA GLY A 58 -4.55 9.73 -18.96
C GLY A 58 -3.81 9.18 -17.73
N ARG A 59 -4.34 8.11 -17.13
CA ARG A 59 -3.75 7.41 -15.96
C ARG A 59 -3.40 5.95 -16.25
N ARG A 60 -3.17 5.64 -17.52
CA ARG A 60 -2.90 4.26 -17.96
C ARG A 60 -1.65 3.68 -17.31
N LYS A 61 -0.55 4.42 -17.29
CA LYS A 61 0.73 3.95 -16.72
C LYS A 61 0.60 3.68 -15.23
N GLU A 62 -0.07 4.59 -14.53
CA GLU A 62 -0.38 4.51 -13.11
C GLU A 62 -1.24 3.28 -12.78
N SER A 63 -2.30 3.09 -13.54
CA SER A 63 -3.24 1.98 -13.35
C SER A 63 -2.56 0.63 -13.65
N LEU A 64 -1.76 0.52 -14.72
CA LEU A 64 -1.00 -0.71 -15.00
C LEU A 64 0.01 -1.04 -13.91
N PHE A 65 0.69 -0.03 -13.37
CA PHE A 65 1.61 -0.26 -12.26
C PHE A 65 0.89 -0.81 -11.02
N LEU A 66 -0.24 -0.20 -10.64
CA LEU A 66 -1.03 -0.68 -9.51
C LEU A 66 -1.59 -2.09 -9.76
N ALA A 67 -1.96 -2.40 -11.00
CA ALA A 67 -2.37 -3.75 -11.36
C ALA A 67 -1.26 -4.78 -11.09
N GLU A 68 -0.02 -4.47 -11.50
CA GLU A 68 1.11 -5.36 -11.26
C GLU A 68 1.48 -5.45 -9.78
N LEU A 69 1.46 -4.32 -9.05
CA LEU A 69 1.72 -4.30 -7.61
C LEU A 69 0.73 -5.21 -6.86
N HIS A 70 -0.57 -5.10 -7.16
CA HIS A 70 -1.58 -5.93 -6.53
C HIS A 70 -1.45 -7.41 -6.94
N LYS A 71 -1.03 -7.70 -8.17
CA LYS A 71 -0.72 -9.06 -8.61
C LYS A 71 0.45 -9.67 -7.83
N GLU A 72 1.54 -8.92 -7.66
CA GLU A 72 2.69 -9.36 -6.86
C GLU A 72 2.30 -9.62 -5.40
N LYS A 73 1.44 -8.76 -4.81
CA LYS A 73 0.89 -8.99 -3.47
C LYS A 73 0.04 -10.27 -3.41
N ALA A 74 -0.81 -10.52 -4.40
CA ALA A 74 -1.59 -11.75 -4.50
C ALA A 74 -0.67 -12.99 -4.54
N GLU A 75 0.38 -12.96 -5.36
CA GLU A 75 1.35 -14.05 -5.47
C GLU A 75 2.09 -14.31 -4.15
N LYS A 76 2.48 -13.25 -3.42
CA LYS A 76 3.08 -13.38 -2.08
C LYS A 76 2.14 -14.04 -1.08
N VAL A 77 0.87 -13.62 -1.04
CA VAL A 77 -0.13 -14.22 -0.14
C VAL A 77 -0.43 -15.66 -0.54
N ALA A 78 -0.56 -15.96 -1.83
CA ALA A 78 -0.75 -17.32 -2.34
C ALA A 78 0.43 -18.23 -1.98
N HIS A 79 1.66 -17.73 -2.10
CA HIS A 79 2.85 -18.46 -1.69
C HIS A 79 2.87 -18.72 -0.17
N GLY A 80 2.49 -17.72 0.65
CA GLY A 80 2.36 -17.90 2.10
C GLY A 80 1.33 -18.96 2.50
N LEU A 81 0.19 -18.97 1.80
CA LEU A 81 -0.86 -19.98 1.94
C LEU A 81 -0.36 -21.38 1.55
N ALA A 82 0.35 -21.51 0.41
CA ALA A 82 0.85 -22.79 -0.09
C ALA A 82 1.98 -23.37 0.77
N SER A 83 2.86 -22.51 1.29
CA SER A 83 3.97 -22.90 2.16
C SER A 83 3.55 -23.22 3.61
N GLY A 84 2.25 -23.14 3.93
CA GLY A 84 1.73 -23.41 5.28
C GLY A 84 2.12 -22.34 6.32
N THR A 85 2.72 -21.22 5.87
CA THR A 85 3.13 -20.09 6.71
C THR A 85 1.89 -19.28 7.08
N THR A 86 1.10 -19.84 7.98
CA THR A 86 -0.04 -19.17 8.60
C THR A 86 0.46 -18.20 9.67
N VAL A 87 1.02 -17.06 9.25
CA VAL A 87 1.07 -15.91 10.15
C VAL A 87 -0.37 -15.43 10.28
N ARG A 88 -1.05 -15.92 11.32
CA ARG A 88 -2.31 -15.36 11.78
C ARG A 88 -1.99 -13.91 12.18
N ALA A 89 -2.52 -12.95 11.44
CA ALA A 89 -2.65 -11.59 11.95
C ALA A 89 -3.47 -11.71 13.24
N GLY A 90 -2.87 -11.33 14.37
CA GLY A 90 -3.43 -11.58 15.69
C GLY A 90 -2.52 -12.45 16.55
N SER A 91 -1.71 -11.78 17.37
CA SER A 91 -0.88 -12.36 18.45
C SER A 91 0.34 -13.17 18.03
N ARG A 92 1.27 -12.57 17.27
CA ARG A 92 2.70 -12.87 17.49
C ARG A 92 3.18 -11.98 18.63
N ARG A 93 3.16 -12.48 19.87
CA ARG A 93 4.10 -11.96 20.88
C ARG A 93 5.48 -12.30 20.34
N VAL A 94 6.10 -11.34 19.65
CA VAL A 94 7.52 -11.42 19.33
C VAL A 94 8.21 -11.42 20.68
N ALA A 95 8.82 -12.55 21.06
CA ALA A 95 9.75 -12.55 22.17
C ALA A 95 10.80 -11.48 21.83
N VAL A 96 10.83 -10.40 22.61
CA VAL A 96 11.90 -9.40 22.54
C VAL A 96 13.13 -10.11 23.08
N LEU A 97 13.78 -10.89 22.20
CA LEU A 97 15.19 -11.16 22.35
C LEU A 97 15.90 -9.79 22.35
N PRO A 98 17.02 -9.61 23.05
CA PRO A 98 17.89 -8.45 22.85
C PRO A 98 18.43 -8.52 21.41
N GLY A 99 17.58 -8.10 20.47
CA GLY A 99 17.78 -8.16 19.04
C GLY A 99 18.48 -6.90 18.59
N ARG A 100 19.37 -7.06 17.62
CA ARG A 100 20.11 -5.98 16.99
C ARG A 100 19.14 -4.86 16.57
N PRO A 101 19.53 -3.59 16.66
CA PRO A 101 18.67 -2.49 16.26
C PRO A 101 18.27 -2.67 14.79
N HIS A 102 16.97 -2.88 14.58
CA HIS A 102 16.36 -2.87 13.26
C HIS A 102 16.03 -1.42 12.90
N GLU A 103 16.43 -0.99 11.72
CA GLU A 103 16.24 0.37 11.24
C GLU A 103 15.25 0.38 10.11
N ILE A 104 14.30 1.31 10.16
CA ILE A 104 13.37 1.51 9.06
C ILE A 104 13.97 2.53 8.12
N ARG A 105 14.04 2.19 6.83
CA ARG A 105 14.39 3.10 5.74
C ARG A 105 13.24 3.31 4.78
N LEU A 106 13.23 4.48 4.15
CA LEU A 106 12.27 4.82 3.12
C LEU A 106 12.78 4.31 1.77
N ARG A 107 11.94 3.59 1.04
CA ARG A 107 12.17 3.25 -0.36
C ARG A 107 11.86 4.49 -1.20
N ASP A 108 12.82 5.40 -1.41
CA ASP A 108 12.55 6.72 -2.02
C ASP A 108 11.88 6.61 -3.39
N ASP A 109 12.32 5.68 -4.24
CA ASP A 109 11.72 5.48 -5.57
C ASP A 109 10.25 5.08 -5.48
N MET A 110 9.91 4.18 -4.55
CA MET A 110 8.53 3.74 -4.31
C MET A 110 7.70 4.84 -3.68
N PHE A 111 8.26 5.62 -2.75
CA PHE A 111 7.60 6.76 -2.15
C PHE A 111 7.30 7.86 -3.18
N ALA A 112 8.27 8.20 -4.03
CA ALA A 112 8.09 9.17 -5.11
C ALA A 112 7.04 8.70 -6.14
N LYS A 113 7.00 7.40 -6.43
CA LYS A 113 5.99 6.79 -7.29
C LYS A 113 4.61 6.86 -6.64
N ALA A 114 4.49 6.50 -5.37
CA ALA A 114 3.27 6.58 -4.59
C ALA A 114 2.74 8.02 -4.52
N MET A 115 3.61 9.02 -4.33
CA MET A 115 3.23 10.44 -4.38
C MET A 115 2.57 10.82 -5.71
N ARG A 116 3.18 10.45 -6.84
CA ARG A 116 2.63 10.74 -8.17
C ARG A 116 1.28 10.05 -8.38
N LEU A 117 1.14 8.82 -7.92
CA LEU A 117 -0.09 8.03 -8.04
C LEU A 117 -1.23 8.60 -7.19
N ALA A 118 -0.93 9.04 -5.98
CA ALA A 118 -1.86 9.76 -5.12
C ALA A 118 -2.16 11.19 -5.61
N GLY A 119 -1.49 11.64 -6.68
CA GLY A 119 -1.71 12.95 -7.31
C GLY A 119 -0.90 14.09 -6.69
N PHE A 120 0.00 13.83 -5.75
CA PHE A 120 0.87 14.85 -5.16
C PHE A 120 1.97 15.27 -6.14
N GLN A 121 2.01 16.56 -6.44
CA GLN A 121 2.98 17.14 -7.37
C GLN A 121 4.26 17.66 -6.69
N SER A 122 4.33 17.63 -5.35
CA SER A 122 5.49 18.13 -4.60
C SER A 122 5.60 17.51 -3.20
N ASP A 123 6.82 17.55 -2.66
CA ASP A 123 7.11 17.18 -1.26
C ASP A 123 6.29 18.02 -0.28
N TYR A 124 6.02 19.27 -0.61
CA TYR A 124 5.18 20.14 0.20
C TYR A 124 3.72 19.64 0.27
N ALA A 125 3.15 19.25 -0.87
CA ALA A 125 1.77 18.78 -0.94
C ALA A 125 1.58 17.49 -0.15
N VAL A 126 2.51 16.52 -0.28
CA VAL A 126 2.44 15.28 0.49
C VAL A 126 2.72 15.54 1.97
N ALA A 127 3.70 16.39 2.33
CA ALA A 127 3.99 16.72 3.72
C ALA A 127 2.77 17.31 4.42
N LYS A 128 2.05 18.19 3.74
CA LYS A 128 0.79 18.76 4.25
C LYS A 128 -0.27 17.67 4.47
N ALA A 129 -0.44 16.75 3.52
CA ALA A 129 -1.36 15.62 3.65
C ALA A 129 -0.98 14.65 4.79
N MET A 130 0.32 14.47 5.04
CA MET A 130 0.85 13.65 6.14
C MET A 130 0.81 14.37 7.51
N GLY A 131 0.49 15.67 7.56
CA GLY A 131 0.60 16.47 8.79
C GLY A 131 2.05 16.63 9.29
N LEU A 132 3.00 16.72 8.35
CA LEU A 132 4.45 16.84 8.59
C LEU A 132 5.00 18.14 8.01
N HIS A 133 6.19 18.53 8.49
CA HIS A 133 6.93 19.61 7.89
C HIS A 133 7.61 19.16 6.59
N ARG A 134 7.67 20.04 5.58
CA ARG A 134 8.29 19.73 4.27
C ARG A 134 9.74 19.24 4.39
N SER A 135 10.49 19.78 5.35
CA SER A 135 11.89 19.40 5.58
C SER A 135 12.02 17.96 6.08
N THR A 136 11.05 17.49 6.87
CA THR A 136 10.99 16.10 7.35
C THR A 136 10.86 15.14 6.17
N VAL A 137 9.97 15.44 5.21
CA VAL A 137 9.80 14.65 3.99
C VAL A 137 11.06 14.67 3.14
N LYS A 138 11.60 15.85 2.86
CA LYS A 138 12.82 15.98 2.05
C LYS A 138 13.99 15.17 2.63
N ARG A 139 14.23 15.27 3.95
CA ARG A 139 15.34 14.57 4.61
C ARG A 139 15.13 13.06 4.65
N ALA A 140 13.90 12.60 4.85
CA ALA A 140 13.60 11.17 4.83
C ALA A 140 13.82 10.57 3.43
N ARG A 141 13.38 11.29 2.38
CA ARG A 141 13.62 10.93 0.97
C ARG A 141 15.09 10.91 0.60
N ALA A 142 15.89 11.82 1.14
CA ALA A 142 17.35 11.85 0.95
C ALA A 142 18.11 10.81 1.80
N GLY A 143 17.43 10.01 2.64
CA GLY A 143 18.06 9.08 3.58
C GLY A 143 18.72 9.74 4.81
N GLU A 144 18.63 11.07 4.94
CA GLU A 144 19.21 11.88 6.03
C GLU A 144 18.37 11.85 7.33
N LEU A 145 17.14 11.33 7.26
CA LEU A 145 16.26 11.20 8.40
C LEU A 145 15.58 9.83 8.39
N ARG A 146 15.63 9.15 9.53
CA ARG A 146 14.92 7.88 9.68
C ARG A 146 13.42 8.12 9.87
N PRO A 147 12.55 7.42 9.12
CA PRO A 147 11.11 7.49 9.31
C PRO A 147 10.71 7.04 10.72
N GLY A 148 10.25 7.99 11.54
CA GLY A 148 9.62 7.68 12.82
C GLY A 148 8.14 7.31 12.66
N ALA A 149 7.48 6.91 13.76
CA ALA A 149 6.08 6.48 13.75
C ALA A 149 5.11 7.51 13.12
N ARG A 150 5.33 8.82 13.36
CA ARG A 150 4.53 9.89 12.74
C ARG A 150 4.72 9.98 11.23
N PHE A 151 5.94 9.73 10.76
CA PHE A 151 6.23 9.68 9.32
C PHE A 151 5.53 8.50 8.67
N ILE A 152 5.70 7.32 9.26
CA ILE A 152 5.16 6.06 8.74
C ILE A 152 3.63 6.12 8.69
N SER A 153 2.97 6.48 9.80
CA SER A 153 1.51 6.62 9.84
C SER A 153 0.98 7.65 8.84
N GLY A 154 1.64 8.81 8.73
CA GLY A 154 1.30 9.84 7.75
C GLY A 154 1.43 9.34 6.32
N ALA A 155 2.51 8.61 6.00
CA ALA A 155 2.75 8.03 4.67
C ALA A 155 1.65 7.03 4.30
N LEU A 156 1.36 6.06 5.17
CA LEU A 156 0.36 5.02 4.92
C LEU A 156 -1.06 5.57 4.80
N THR A 157 -1.33 6.71 5.43
CA THR A 157 -2.62 7.40 5.31
C THR A 157 -2.70 8.22 4.03
N ALA A 158 -1.70 9.06 3.76
CA ALA A 158 -1.71 9.99 2.63
C ALA A 158 -1.50 9.28 1.29
N LEU A 159 -0.76 8.17 1.29
CA LEU A 159 -0.39 7.40 0.12
C LEU A 159 -1.15 6.07 0.09
N ALA A 160 -2.39 6.01 0.57
CA ALA A 160 -3.23 4.85 0.30
C ALA A 160 -3.36 4.65 -1.23
N PRO A 161 -3.33 3.40 -1.76
CA PRO A 161 -3.44 2.13 -1.05
C PRO A 161 -2.10 1.43 -0.72
N PHE A 162 -0.98 2.15 -0.65
CA PHE A 162 0.32 1.56 -0.35
C PHE A 162 0.43 1.12 1.12
N ASP A 163 1.01 -0.06 1.33
CA ASP A 163 1.26 -0.65 2.65
C ASP A 163 2.69 -0.36 3.11
N PHE A 164 3.01 -0.77 4.35
CA PHE A 164 4.32 -0.51 4.95
C PHE A 164 5.46 -1.08 4.09
N GLU A 165 5.32 -2.33 3.66
CA GLU A 165 6.32 -3.05 2.89
C GLU A 165 6.53 -2.49 1.47
N ASP A 166 5.58 -1.71 0.96
CA ASP A 166 5.73 -1.06 -0.34
C ASP A 166 6.60 0.20 -0.24
N LEU A 167 6.48 0.93 0.87
CA LEU A 167 7.09 2.25 1.07
C LEU A 167 8.37 2.20 1.92
N PHE A 168 8.50 1.19 2.75
CA PHE A 168 9.57 1.08 3.74
C PHE A 168 10.27 -0.27 3.66
N GLU A 169 11.50 -0.30 4.13
CA GLU A 169 12.26 -1.51 4.36
C GLU A 169 12.82 -1.53 5.78
N VAL A 170 13.02 -2.73 6.32
CA VAL A 170 13.61 -2.93 7.63
C VAL A 170 15.02 -3.50 7.43
N GLU A 171 16.03 -2.70 7.72
CA GLU A 171 17.43 -3.10 7.70
C GLU A 171 17.85 -3.58 9.09
N THR A 172 18.54 -4.71 9.16
CA THR A 172 19.34 -5.07 10.34
C THR A 172 20.64 -4.30 10.29
N GLN A 173 21.00 -3.57 11.35
CA GLN A 173 22.39 -3.14 11.50
C GLN A 173 23.29 -4.39 11.63
N GLU A 174 24.28 -4.51 10.74
CA GLU A 174 25.36 -5.50 10.86
C GLU A 174 26.29 -5.18 12.03
#